data_AF-A0A972I3I5-F1
#
_entry.id   AF-A0A972I3I5-F1
#
_cell.length_a   1.000
_cell.length_b   1.000
_cell.length_c   1.000
_cell.angle_alpha   90.00
_cell.angle_beta   90.00
_cell.angle_gamma   90.00
#
_symmetry.space_group_name_H-M   'P 1'
#
loop_
_entity.id
_entity.type
_entity.pdbx_description
1 polymer ?
#
loop_
_entity_poly.entity_id
_entity_poly.type
_entity_poly.pdbx_seq_one_letter_code
_entity_poly.pdbx_strand_id
1 'polypeptide(L)' 'IYNLQAGHCKPMVTIPFGVKARLDADKKELTILENAVE' A
#
# COMPACT_ATOMS: atom_id res chain seq x y z
N ILE A 1 -0.03 -9.93 3.50
CA ILE A 1 -0.10 -8.81 4.48
C ILE A 1 -1.51 -8.78 5.05
N TYR A 2 -1.65 -8.58 6.36
CA TYR A 2 -2.94 -8.54 7.07
C TYR A 2 -3.05 -7.24 7.88
N ASN A 3 -4.27 -6.80 8.17
CA ASN A 3 -4.56 -5.56 8.91
C ASN A 3 -3.94 -4.29 8.29
N LEU A 4 -3.82 -4.26 6.96
CA LEU A 4 -3.55 -3.01 6.24
C LEU A 4 -4.76 -2.10 6.41
N GLN A 5 -4.54 -0.81 6.68
CA GLN A 5 -5.60 0.18 6.86
C GLN A 5 -6.27 0.57 5.53
N ALA A 6 -6.73 -0.40 4.75
CA ALA A 6 -7.41 -0.22 3.47
C ALA A 6 -8.79 -0.90 3.51
N GLY A 7 -9.84 -0.17 3.15
CA GLY A 7 -11.22 -0.64 3.20
C GLY A 7 -12.06 0.08 4.26
N HIS A 8 -13.03 -0.62 4.87
CA HIS A 8 -13.95 -0.01 5.84
C HIS A 8 -13.30 0.20 7.22
N CYS A 9 -12.35 1.12 7.31
CA CYS A 9 -11.68 1.51 8.56
C CYS A 9 -11.36 3.02 8.58
N LYS A 10 -10.94 3.52 9.75
CA LYS A 10 -10.44 4.90 9.92
C LYS A 10 -9.21 4.90 10.84
N PRO A 11 -8.08 5.56 10.48
CA PRO A 11 -7.80 6.17 9.17
C PRO A 11 -7.72 5.11 8.05
N MET A 12 -7.79 5.55 6.79
CA MET A 12 -7.68 4.70 5.61
C MET A 12 -6.56 5.20 4.71
N VAL A 13 -5.68 4.30 4.27
CA VAL A 13 -4.63 4.60 3.30
C VAL A 13 -5.17 4.44 1.87
N THR A 14 -4.68 5.29 0.94
CA THR A 14 -4.97 5.17 -0.48
C THR A 14 -4.05 4.13 -1.12
N ILE A 15 -4.62 3.16 -1.84
CA ILE A 15 -3.86 2.22 -2.68
C ILE A 15 -4.07 2.63 -4.14
N PRO A 16 -3.07 3.24 -4.81
CA PRO A 16 -3.17 3.56 -6.23
C PRO A 16 -3.24 2.28 -7.06
N PHE A 17 -4.13 2.25 -8.05
CA PHE A 17 -4.30 1.10 -8.93
C PHE A 17 -3.30 1.11 -10.08
N GLY A 18 -2.82 -0.08 -10.45
CA GLY A 18 -1.96 -0.27 -11.63
C GLY A 18 -0.48 0.09 -11.45
N VAL A 19 -0.07 0.63 -10.30
CA VAL A 19 1.34 0.96 -10.02
C VAL A 19 2.12 -0.23 -9.49
N LYS A 20 3.45 -0.21 -9.66
CA LYS A 20 4.34 -1.19 -9.01
C LYS A 20 4.45 -0.93 -7.52
N ALA A 21 4.39 -2.02 -6.76
CA ALA A 21 4.60 -2.03 -5.32
C ALA A 21 5.51 -3.19 -4.91
N ARG A 22 6.21 -3.03 -3.79
CA ARG A 22 7.05 -4.06 -3.17
C ARG A 22 6.49 -4.43 -1.80
N LEU A 23 6.29 -5.73 -1.57
CA LEU A 23 6.03 -6.30 -0.25
C LEU A 23 7.34 -6.89 0.28
N ASP A 24 7.84 -6.34 1.39
CA ASP A 24 8.96 -6.89 2.16
C ASP A 24 8.39 -7.64 3.37
N ALA A 25 8.50 -8.97 3.35
CA ALA A 25 7.93 -9.82 4.39
C ALA A 25 8.78 -9.86 5.67
N ASP A 26 10.09 -9.65 5.56
CA ASP A 26 11.01 -9.62 6.71
C ASP A 26 10.77 -8.36 7.54
N LYS A 27 10.56 -7.22 6.86
CA LYS A 27 10.25 -5.92 7.49
C LYS A 27 8.75 -5.69 7.73
N LYS A 28 7.89 -6.50 7.10
CA LYS A 28 6.42 -6.36 7.12
C LYS A 28 5.96 -5.02 6.52
N GLU A 29 6.60 -4.59 5.44
CA GLU A 29 6.34 -3.30 4.79
C GLU A 29 5.75 -3.48 3.38
N LEU A 30 4.85 -2.58 3.00
CA LEU A 30 4.36 -2.43 1.63
C LEU A 30 4.76 -1.04 1.12
N THR A 31 5.59 -0.98 0.08
CA THR A 31 6.10 0.27 -0.51
C THR A 31 5.56 0.45 -1.93
N ILE A 32 5.03 1.63 -2.24
CA ILE A 32 4.69 2.03 -3.62
C ILE A 32 5.98 2.52 -4.30
N LEU A 33 6.30 1.98 -5.47
CA LEU A 33 7.59 2.23 -6.16
C LEU A 33 7.50 3.26 -7.28
N GLU A 34 6.30 3.74 -7.59
CA GLU A 34 6.02 4.60 -8.74
C GLU A 34 5.11 5.76 -8.31
N ASN A 35 5.20 6.90 -9.00
CA ASN A 35 4.30 8.02 -8.76
C ASN A 35 2.88 7.66 -9.21
N ALA A 36 1.89 8.00 -8.38
CA ALA A 36 0.47 7.79 -8.67
C ALA A 36 -0.21 9.00 -9.35
N VAL A 37 0.53 10.09 -9.50
CA VAL A 37 0.11 11.36 -10.12
C VAL A 37 1.27 11.93 -10.94
N GLU A 38 0.94 12.79 -11.91
CA GLU A 38 1.91 13.61 -12.65
C GLU A 38 2.36 14.82 -11.83
#